data_AF-A0ABD2Q0Q0-F1
#
_entry.id   AF-A0ABD2Q0Q0-F1
#
_cell.length_a   1.000
_cell.length_b   1.000
_cell.length_c   1.000
_cell.angle_alpha   90.00
_cell.angle_beta   90.00
_cell.angle_gamma   90.00
#
_symmetry.space_group_name_H-M   'P 1'
#
loop_
_entity.id
_entity.type
_entity.pdbx_description
1 polymer ?
#
loop_
_entity_poly.entity_id
_entity_poly.type
_entity_poly.pdbx_seq_one_letter_code
_entity_poly.pdbx_strand_id
1 'polypeptide(L)'
;MNVVESHTDVKEQAYTDLISKPVTMNGQQLQTTIETEDFIWIYGWMPVLCELLRIINNCKLDVRTRGLTVFFEIVKNYGLSFKPLWWYETFNVVFCVFTQIEPPEEENFIKFTAGKNLPLSGRPLKTDCGMIDGCKLTRVENLKIELLRSTSTLLSVADRTEWLNTTCNHTLYSVVDVYSQFYDQLHGLLFDEIMACLKWCCVQEHEQLARSGTSCLETLILSNGAKFTDEIWACVIEVILNLFKKTVPSELITWRPAPSALNNEAELKNRNKLFLCLLIRCIVQFELIATVDNIIFYSNQSRHEDHLYASLVVPRGLIGVEKRYYVGSGVEPSEMLNGLKNDSQLLGSASLKGLPESVHWLLKPQLQNEPTATIGPSKVVSRAFLVNPVPVAKMAPDGSLKPAKDAMYGRLKGNQLLTIVRYLLESNNFASAFNSNNEQRNILWEAGFKVKAKPNLLKQETHSLSCALRILFLLAKEPPRMEGEEKERLRQEADDLLNETMLKTLEHFMELTVEGQRTSFDPILVLMLVRLCCMEEEERFKKHAKSVYPLLTHLVTTRQLSSFVLHLTECFMFKCGAVFRITCQ
;
A
#
# COMPACT_ATOMS: atom_id res chain seq x y z
N MET A 1 46.13 34.25 26.75
CA MET A 1 44.98 34.82 26.04
C MET A 1 45.43 35.36 24.68
N ASN A 2 46.09 34.55 23.83
CA ASN A 2 46.56 34.93 22.48
C ASN A 2 47.08 33.68 21.69
N VAL A 3 46.24 32.67 21.46
CA VAL A 3 46.58 31.54 20.54
C VAL A 3 45.36 31.08 19.70
N VAL A 4 44.23 31.81 19.71
CA VAL A 4 42.99 31.35 19.04
C VAL A 4 42.74 32.07 17.70
N GLU A 5 43.43 33.17 17.38
CA GLU A 5 43.11 33.98 16.20
C GLU A 5 43.78 33.55 14.89
N SER A 6 44.84 32.73 14.90
CA SER A 6 45.58 32.38 13.66
C SER A 6 45.04 31.18 12.87
N HIS A 7 44.12 30.40 13.44
CA HIS A 7 43.54 29.23 12.75
C HIS A 7 42.23 29.52 12.00
N THR A 8 41.60 30.65 12.27
CA THR A 8 40.41 31.16 11.58
C THR A 8 40.78 31.78 10.22
N ASP A 9 41.83 32.60 10.17
CA ASP A 9 42.26 33.30 8.93
C ASP A 9 42.74 32.34 7.83
N VAL A 10 43.45 31.26 8.18
CA VAL A 10 43.97 30.29 7.19
C VAL A 10 42.84 29.49 6.53
N LYS A 11 41.75 29.24 7.25
CA LYS A 11 40.57 28.56 6.68
C LYS A 11 39.77 29.49 5.78
N GLU A 12 39.69 30.78 6.11
CA GLU A 12 39.00 31.80 5.32
C GLU A 12 39.75 32.11 4.01
N GLN A 13 41.09 32.13 4.03
CA GLN A 13 41.93 32.27 2.84
C GLN A 13 41.84 31.04 1.91
N ALA A 14 41.89 29.82 2.46
CA ALA A 14 41.70 28.59 1.69
C ALA A 14 40.28 28.47 1.11
N TYR A 15 39.27 29.04 1.79
CA TYR A 15 37.91 29.17 1.29
C TYR A 15 37.84 30.14 0.09
N THR A 16 38.51 31.28 0.17
CA THR A 16 38.53 32.30 -0.91
C THR A 16 39.26 31.79 -2.17
N ASP A 17 40.31 30.97 -1.99
CA ASP A 17 41.06 30.34 -3.08
C ASP A 17 40.31 29.17 -3.76
N LEU A 18 39.34 28.56 -3.08
CA LEU A 18 38.47 27.52 -3.66
C LEU A 18 37.35 28.12 -4.53
N ILE A 19 36.95 29.36 -4.23
CA ILE A 19 35.88 30.11 -4.92
C ILE A 19 36.38 30.72 -6.23
N SER A 20 37.67 31.02 -6.32
CA SER A 20 38.27 31.75 -7.45
C SER A 20 38.84 30.86 -8.56
N LYS A 21 38.88 29.52 -8.39
CA LYS A 21 39.42 28.62 -9.42
C LYS A 21 38.35 28.18 -10.42
N PRO A 22 38.45 28.58 -11.71
CA PRO A 22 37.52 28.12 -12.73
C PRO A 22 37.69 26.61 -12.99
N VAL A 23 36.58 25.91 -13.21
CA VAL A 23 36.58 24.51 -13.61
C VAL A 23 36.91 24.44 -15.11
N THR A 24 38.05 23.88 -15.46
CA THR A 24 38.41 23.59 -16.87
C THR A 24 37.84 22.26 -17.31
N MET A 25 36.93 22.28 -18.30
CA MET A 25 36.63 21.14 -19.16
C MET A 25 36.98 21.50 -20.61
N ASN A 26 37.69 20.61 -21.31
CA ASN A 26 38.09 20.75 -22.71
C ASN A 26 38.80 22.09 -23.06
N GLY A 27 39.63 22.60 -22.17
CA GLY A 27 40.46 23.79 -22.45
C GLY A 27 39.70 25.11 -22.58
N GLN A 28 38.38 25.15 -22.31
CA GLN A 28 37.61 26.38 -22.20
C GLN A 28 37.30 26.67 -20.72
N GLN A 29 37.64 27.88 -20.28
CA GLN A 29 37.28 28.36 -18.95
C GLN A 29 35.78 28.67 -18.93
N LEU A 30 34.98 27.79 -18.32
CA LEU A 30 33.60 28.10 -17.96
C LEU A 30 33.64 28.90 -16.67
N GLN A 31 33.37 30.19 -16.77
CA GLN A 31 33.17 31.06 -15.62
C GLN A 31 31.78 30.77 -15.04
N THR A 32 31.63 29.66 -14.30
CA THR A 32 30.41 29.43 -13.51
C THR A 32 30.47 30.38 -12.32
N THR A 33 29.87 31.56 -12.46
CA THR A 33 29.46 32.37 -11.31
C THR A 33 28.50 31.52 -10.47
N ILE A 34 29.03 30.86 -9.44
CA ILE A 34 28.21 30.19 -8.43
C ILE A 34 27.42 31.30 -7.74
N GLU A 35 26.10 31.29 -7.87
CA GLU A 35 25.24 32.23 -7.17
C GLU A 35 25.54 32.16 -5.66
N THR A 36 25.61 33.31 -4.99
CA THR A 36 26.00 33.43 -3.58
C THR A 36 25.21 32.54 -2.62
N GLU A 37 24.00 32.12 -3.01
CA GLU A 37 23.13 31.27 -2.22
C GLU A 37 23.46 29.77 -2.33
N ASP A 38 24.09 29.32 -3.42
CA ASP A 38 24.52 27.91 -3.55
C ASP A 38 25.67 27.57 -2.59
N PHE A 39 26.37 28.58 -2.07
CA PHE A 39 27.36 28.39 -1.01
C PHE A 39 26.74 27.82 0.27
N ILE A 40 25.54 28.27 0.64
CA ILE A 40 24.83 27.78 1.84
C ILE A 40 24.54 26.29 1.70
N TRP A 41 24.16 25.85 0.51
CA TRP A 41 23.90 24.46 0.24
C TRP A 41 25.18 23.63 0.20
N ILE A 42 26.14 24.03 -0.64
CA ILE A 42 27.35 23.27 -0.92
C ILE A 42 28.26 23.15 0.31
N TYR A 43 28.34 24.19 1.14
CA TYR A 43 29.24 24.24 2.30
C TYR A 43 28.51 24.18 3.65
N GLY A 44 27.19 24.35 3.66
CA GLY A 44 26.36 24.24 4.86
C GLY A 44 25.54 22.95 4.88
N TRP A 45 24.38 22.95 4.23
CA TRP A 45 23.40 21.87 4.35
C TRP A 45 23.87 20.53 3.79
N MET A 46 24.45 20.51 2.60
CA MET A 46 24.83 19.25 1.92
C MET A 46 25.86 18.44 2.73
N PRO A 47 26.96 19.01 3.25
CA PRO A 47 27.87 18.27 4.13
C PRO A 47 27.19 17.72 5.39
N VAL A 48 26.31 18.50 6.03
CA VAL A 48 25.59 18.06 7.23
C VAL A 48 24.70 16.86 6.93
N LEU A 49 23.92 16.92 5.85
CA LEU A 49 23.02 15.84 5.43
C LEU A 49 23.79 14.58 5.03
N CYS A 50 24.91 14.74 4.31
CA CYS A 50 25.78 13.61 3.94
C CYS A 50 26.43 12.94 5.16
N GLU A 51 26.93 13.71 6.13
CA GLU A 51 27.53 13.15 7.34
C GLU A 51 26.50 12.47 8.24
N LEU A 52 25.30 13.05 8.37
CA LEU A 52 24.19 12.38 9.05
C LEU A 52 23.86 11.04 8.38
N LEU A 53 23.87 10.99 7.05
CA LEU A 53 23.65 9.75 6.33
C LEU A 53 24.79 8.74 6.51
N ARG A 54 26.05 9.18 6.62
CA ARG A 54 27.17 8.29 7.00
C ARG A 54 26.95 7.69 8.38
N ILE A 55 26.49 8.48 9.35
CA ILE A 55 26.13 8.00 10.68
C ILE A 55 24.98 6.98 10.58
N ILE A 56 23.94 7.28 9.81
CA ILE A 56 22.81 6.37 9.59
C ILE A 56 23.28 5.07 8.95
N ASN A 57 24.21 5.09 8.01
CA ASN A 57 24.62 3.87 7.32
C ASN A 57 25.60 3.00 8.10
N ASN A 58 26.43 3.60 8.96
CA ASN A 58 27.59 2.91 9.53
C ASN A 58 27.52 2.69 11.06
N CYS A 59 26.50 3.21 11.74
CA CYS A 59 26.37 3.09 13.20
C CYS A 59 25.34 2.04 13.64
N LYS A 60 25.32 1.76 14.95
CA LYS A 60 24.34 0.87 15.60
C LYS A 60 22.93 1.45 15.58
N LEU A 61 21.92 0.58 15.67
CA LEU A 61 20.49 0.90 15.56
C LEU A 61 20.05 2.17 16.31
N ASP A 62 20.42 2.33 17.58
CA ASP A 62 20.04 3.50 18.39
C ASP A 62 20.59 4.82 17.85
N VAL A 63 21.81 4.78 17.30
CA VAL A 63 22.45 5.95 16.71
C VAL A 63 21.84 6.24 15.34
N ARG A 64 21.57 5.20 14.53
CA ARG A 64 20.93 5.35 13.22
C ARG A 64 19.55 5.98 13.33
N THR A 65 18.71 5.47 14.23
CA THR A 65 17.33 5.95 14.42
C THR A 65 17.30 7.40 14.91
N ARG A 66 18.20 7.80 15.82
CA ARG A 66 18.36 9.21 16.22
C ARG A 66 18.89 10.07 15.08
N GLY A 67 19.88 9.58 14.32
CA GLY A 67 20.41 10.26 13.14
C GLY A 67 19.33 10.54 12.10
N LEU A 68 18.45 9.56 11.84
CA LEU A 68 17.27 9.73 10.97
C LEU A 68 16.31 10.79 11.51
N THR A 69 15.98 10.74 12.80
CA THR A 69 15.11 11.76 13.41
C THR A 69 15.67 13.16 13.21
N VAL A 70 16.96 13.37 13.52
CA VAL A 70 17.62 14.67 13.33
C VAL A 70 17.65 15.08 11.86
N PHE A 71 17.96 14.14 10.95
CA PHE A 71 17.94 14.41 9.51
C PHE A 71 16.57 14.94 9.07
N PHE A 72 15.49 14.24 9.41
CA PHE A 72 14.15 14.64 8.99
C PHE A 72 13.62 15.86 9.76
N GLU A 73 14.03 16.10 11.01
CA GLU A 73 13.72 17.34 11.72
C GLU A 73 14.36 18.56 11.04
N ILE A 74 15.61 18.45 10.58
CA ILE A 74 16.27 19.50 9.80
C ILE A 74 15.46 19.76 8.53
N VAL A 75 15.13 18.72 7.76
CA VAL A 75 14.39 18.86 6.51
C VAL A 75 12.99 19.46 6.74
N LYS A 76 12.28 19.07 7.80
CA LYS A 76 10.95 19.61 8.12
C LYS A 76 10.98 21.06 8.59
N ASN A 77 11.99 21.45 9.37
CA ASN A 77 12.08 22.79 9.94
C ASN A 77 12.63 23.81 8.93
N TYR A 78 13.59 23.39 8.10
CA TYR A 78 14.29 24.29 7.17
C TYR A 78 13.90 24.08 5.70
N GLY A 79 13.06 23.09 5.38
CA GLY A 79 12.68 22.75 4.00
C GLY A 79 12.05 23.88 3.20
N LEU A 80 11.33 24.82 3.86
CA LEU A 80 10.80 26.01 3.17
C LEU A 80 11.90 26.90 2.56
N SER A 81 13.12 26.85 3.09
CA SER A 81 14.29 27.57 2.55
C SER A 81 14.98 26.83 1.41
N PHE A 82 14.60 25.59 1.12
CA PHE A 82 15.29 24.78 0.11
C PHE A 82 14.82 25.13 -1.29
N LYS A 83 15.80 25.31 -2.19
CA LYS A 83 15.56 25.46 -3.63
C LYS A 83 15.22 24.10 -4.28
N PRO A 84 14.59 24.09 -5.48
CA PRO A 84 14.28 22.85 -6.20
C PRO A 84 15.45 21.87 -6.33
N LEU A 85 16.65 22.36 -6.67
CA LEU A 85 17.84 21.51 -6.79
C LEU A 85 18.26 20.91 -5.44
N TRP A 86 18.17 21.67 -4.36
CA TRP A 86 18.53 21.22 -3.01
C TRP A 86 17.56 20.14 -2.51
N TRP A 87 16.28 20.28 -2.84
CA TRP A 87 15.28 19.25 -2.59
C TRP A 87 15.60 17.95 -3.34
N TYR A 88 15.88 18.08 -4.64
CA TYR A 88 16.26 16.92 -5.45
C TYR A 88 17.50 16.22 -4.91
N GLU A 89 18.52 16.98 -4.50
CA GLU A 89 19.74 16.43 -3.89
C GLU A 89 19.50 15.80 -2.52
N THR A 90 18.66 16.42 -1.68
CA THR A 90 18.28 15.87 -0.37
C THR A 90 17.63 14.50 -0.52
N PHE A 91 16.65 14.35 -1.41
CA PHE A 91 15.96 13.08 -1.61
C PHE A 91 16.87 12.03 -2.25
N ASN A 92 17.78 12.43 -3.15
CA ASN A 92 18.81 11.53 -3.67
C ASN A 92 19.71 10.97 -2.54
N VAL A 93 20.11 11.82 -1.59
CA VAL A 93 20.86 11.41 -0.41
C VAL A 93 20.03 10.43 0.41
N VAL A 94 18.78 10.76 0.76
CA VAL A 94 17.92 9.87 1.56
C VAL A 94 17.64 8.53 0.89
N PHE A 95 17.42 8.50 -0.42
CA PHE A 95 17.15 7.26 -1.15
C PHE A 95 18.32 6.27 -1.12
N CYS A 96 19.54 6.72 -0.80
CA CYS A 96 20.67 5.81 -0.56
C CYS A 96 20.43 4.85 0.61
N VAL A 97 19.55 5.15 1.57
CA VAL A 97 19.18 4.21 2.65
C VAL A 97 18.62 2.89 2.09
N PHE A 98 17.92 2.95 0.96
CA PHE A 98 17.34 1.79 0.30
C PHE A 98 18.37 1.04 -0.57
N THR A 99 19.53 1.63 -0.88
CA THR A 99 20.57 0.98 -1.71
C THR A 99 21.38 -0.09 -0.99
N GLN A 100 21.29 -0.19 0.34
CA GLN A 100 21.91 -1.27 1.12
C GLN A 100 21.25 -2.64 0.91
N ILE A 101 20.14 -2.68 0.17
CA ILE A 101 19.34 -3.86 -0.11
C ILE A 101 19.81 -4.36 -1.48
N GLU A 102 20.47 -5.52 -1.53
CA GLU A 102 20.84 -6.19 -2.80
C GLU A 102 19.67 -6.13 -3.80
N PRO A 103 19.84 -5.64 -5.04
CA PRO A 103 18.83 -5.83 -6.06
C PRO A 103 18.88 -7.29 -6.52
N PRO A 104 17.81 -8.09 -6.32
CA PRO A 104 17.67 -9.34 -7.04
C PRO A 104 17.28 -8.98 -8.47
N GLU A 105 18.21 -9.12 -9.40
CA GLU A 105 18.00 -9.32 -10.84
C GLU A 105 17.23 -8.26 -11.66
N GLU A 106 16.75 -7.15 -11.09
CA GLU A 106 16.36 -5.96 -11.87
C GLU A 106 17.40 -4.86 -11.69
N GLU A 107 18.14 -4.55 -12.77
CA GLU A 107 19.03 -3.39 -12.96
C GLU A 107 18.37 -2.01 -12.72
N ASN A 108 17.17 -1.94 -12.14
CA ASN A 108 16.30 -0.76 -12.17
C ASN A 108 16.51 0.20 -10.99
N PHE A 109 16.90 -0.26 -9.79
CA PHE A 109 17.04 0.65 -8.63
C PHE A 109 18.30 1.52 -8.69
N ILE A 110 19.41 1.00 -9.21
CA ILE A 110 20.63 1.81 -9.44
C ILE A 110 20.43 2.75 -10.65
N LYS A 111 19.66 2.36 -11.68
CA LYS A 111 19.23 3.26 -12.76
C LYS A 111 18.24 4.34 -12.29
N PHE A 112 17.58 4.13 -11.15
CA PHE A 112 16.65 5.06 -10.52
C PHE A 112 17.38 6.19 -9.76
N THR A 113 18.55 5.92 -9.16
CA THR A 113 19.42 6.95 -8.55
C THR A 113 20.42 7.56 -9.55
N ALA A 114 20.78 6.82 -10.61
CA ALA A 114 21.56 7.28 -11.75
C ALA A 114 20.64 7.81 -12.87
N GLY A 115 20.09 9.01 -12.64
CA GLY A 115 19.39 9.88 -13.58
C GLY A 115 19.26 9.40 -15.03
N LYS A 116 18.24 8.58 -15.33
CA LYS A 116 17.75 8.43 -16.72
C LYS A 116 16.85 9.58 -17.17
N ASN A 117 16.50 10.51 -16.28
CA ASN A 117 15.79 11.75 -16.61
C ASN A 117 16.60 13.02 -16.34
N LEU A 118 17.93 12.93 -16.25
CA LEU A 118 18.75 14.07 -16.63
C LEU A 118 19.35 13.75 -18.01
N PRO A 119 18.97 14.48 -19.07
CA PRO A 119 19.63 14.27 -20.36
C PRO A 119 21.11 14.61 -20.18
N LEU A 120 21.97 13.59 -20.23
CA LEU A 120 23.43 13.70 -20.37
C LEU A 120 23.86 14.48 -21.63
N SER A 121 22.92 15.08 -22.37
CA SER A 121 23.19 16.13 -23.34
C SER A 121 22.34 17.38 -23.04
N GLY A 122 22.87 18.30 -22.23
CA GLY A 122 22.65 19.75 -22.31
C GLY A 122 21.25 20.28 -22.65
N ARG A 123 20.15 19.64 -22.21
CA ARG A 123 18.81 20.21 -22.30
C ARG A 123 18.28 20.51 -20.90
N PRO A 124 17.76 21.73 -20.66
CA PRO A 124 17.32 22.18 -19.35
C PRO A 124 16.09 21.43 -18.87
N LEU A 125 16.06 21.07 -17.58
CA LEU A 125 14.86 20.63 -16.87
C LEU A 125 13.83 21.76 -16.93
N LYS A 126 12.68 21.52 -17.59
CA LYS A 126 11.54 22.43 -17.54
C LYS A 126 10.77 22.17 -16.26
N THR A 127 10.88 23.09 -15.32
CA THR A 127 9.89 23.26 -14.26
C THR A 127 9.02 24.48 -14.61
N ASP A 128 7.82 24.57 -14.07
CA ASP A 128 6.98 25.79 -14.17
C ASP A 128 7.66 27.04 -13.56
N CYS A 129 8.80 26.86 -12.89
CA CYS A 129 9.61 27.89 -12.22
C CYS A 129 10.93 28.22 -12.96
N GLY A 130 11.15 27.74 -14.19
CA GLY A 130 12.33 28.06 -15.01
C GLY A 130 13.34 26.92 -15.20
N MET A 131 14.38 27.20 -16.01
CA MET A 131 15.40 26.25 -16.44
C MET A 131 16.47 25.99 -15.37
N ILE A 132 16.81 24.72 -15.12
CA ILE A 132 17.93 24.33 -14.24
C ILE A 132 19.17 24.03 -15.09
N ASP A 133 20.29 24.70 -14.79
CA ASP A 133 21.55 24.59 -15.53
C ASP A 133 22.35 23.31 -15.19
N GLY A 134 22.77 22.56 -16.22
CA GLY A 134 23.37 21.22 -16.09
C GLY A 134 24.77 21.15 -15.44
N CYS A 135 25.49 22.27 -15.31
CA CYS A 135 26.86 22.29 -14.76
C CYS A 135 26.93 22.08 -13.23
N LYS A 136 25.84 22.28 -12.47
CA LYS A 136 25.84 22.10 -11.00
C LYS A 136 25.74 20.63 -10.57
N LEU A 137 25.28 19.74 -11.46
CA LEU A 137 25.03 18.31 -11.16
C LEU A 137 26.29 17.43 -11.08
N THR A 138 27.40 17.81 -11.72
CA THR A 138 28.63 16.99 -11.79
C THR A 138 29.40 16.87 -10.46
N ARG A 139 29.26 17.85 -9.54
CA ARG A 139 29.88 17.77 -8.20
C ARG A 139 29.11 16.83 -7.26
N VAL A 140 27.81 16.69 -7.47
CA VAL A 140 26.89 15.81 -6.73
C VAL A 140 27.11 14.35 -7.11
N GLU A 141 27.36 14.06 -8.40
CA GLU A 141 27.65 12.71 -8.88
C GLU A 141 28.91 12.13 -8.22
N ASN A 142 29.95 12.94 -8.03
CA ASN A 142 31.18 12.53 -7.35
C ASN A 142 30.95 12.24 -5.85
N LEU A 143 30.14 13.06 -5.16
CA LEU A 143 29.73 12.83 -3.76
C LEU A 143 28.83 11.58 -3.63
N LYS A 144 27.89 11.37 -4.56
CA LYS A 144 27.08 10.15 -4.66
C LYS A 144 27.96 8.91 -4.79
N ILE A 145 28.95 8.93 -5.68
CA ILE A 145 29.89 7.82 -5.88
C ILE A 145 30.70 7.53 -4.62
N GLU A 146 31.17 8.56 -3.92
CA GLU A 146 31.97 8.39 -2.71
C GLU A 146 31.15 7.93 -1.50
N LEU A 147 29.92 8.44 -1.37
CA LEU A 147 28.96 7.97 -0.37
C LEU A 147 28.58 6.51 -0.62
N LEU A 148 28.26 6.13 -1.87
CA LEU A 148 27.95 4.75 -2.28
C LEU A 148 29.15 3.80 -2.12
N ARG A 149 30.39 4.26 -2.33
CA ARG A 149 31.60 3.49 -2.02
C ARG A 149 31.80 3.27 -0.52
N SER A 150 31.41 4.24 0.31
CA SER A 150 31.56 4.15 1.77
C SER A 150 30.50 3.29 2.45
N THR A 151 29.40 2.96 1.76
CA THR A 151 28.27 2.17 2.27
C THR A 151 28.30 0.70 1.80
N SER A 152 29.24 0.29 0.96
CA SER A 152 29.22 -1.00 0.26
C SER A 152 29.76 -2.20 1.06
N THR A 153 29.64 -2.20 2.39
CA THR A 153 29.83 -3.44 3.15
C THR A 153 28.54 -4.26 3.11
N LEU A 154 28.58 -5.44 2.50
CA LEU A 154 27.45 -6.38 2.49
C LEU A 154 27.02 -6.68 3.93
N LEU A 155 25.81 -6.25 4.30
CA LEU A 155 25.22 -6.56 5.60
C LEU A 155 25.04 -8.08 5.74
N SER A 156 25.25 -8.61 6.95
CA SER A 156 24.85 -9.99 7.26
C SER A 156 23.33 -10.15 7.09
N VAL A 157 22.83 -11.38 6.95
CA VAL A 157 21.38 -11.63 6.81
C VAL A 157 20.59 -11.07 8.00
N ALA A 158 21.14 -11.18 9.22
CA ALA A 158 20.53 -10.64 10.43
C ALA A 158 20.54 -9.11 10.43
N ASP A 159 21.67 -8.49 10.09
CA ASP A 159 21.80 -7.04 10.02
C ASP A 159 20.91 -6.44 8.91
N ARG A 160 20.80 -7.12 7.77
CA ARG A 160 19.89 -6.74 6.67
C ARG A 160 18.44 -6.77 7.13
N THR A 161 18.04 -7.81 7.87
CA THR A 161 16.67 -7.93 8.41
C THR A 161 16.39 -6.84 9.44
N GLU A 162 17.33 -6.57 10.36
CA GLU A 162 17.22 -5.46 11.31
C GLU A 162 17.11 -4.11 10.59
N TRP A 163 17.96 -3.87 9.60
CA TRP A 163 17.99 -2.65 8.79
C TRP A 163 16.65 -2.41 8.09
N LEU A 164 16.11 -3.44 7.42
CA LEU A 164 14.82 -3.40 6.74
C LEU A 164 13.67 -3.10 7.71
N ASN A 165 13.66 -3.75 8.88
CA ASN A 165 12.59 -3.59 9.86
C ASN A 165 12.60 -2.23 10.59
N THR A 166 13.76 -1.59 10.70
CA THR A 166 13.91 -0.39 11.53
C THR A 166 14.24 0.83 10.70
N THR A 167 15.40 0.82 10.05
CA THR A 167 16.02 2.00 9.43
C THR A 167 15.33 2.33 8.12
N CYS A 168 15.10 1.33 7.26
CA CYS A 168 14.34 1.50 6.02
C CYS A 168 12.89 1.90 6.28
N ASN A 169 12.20 1.23 7.21
CA ASN A 169 10.81 1.57 7.53
C ASN A 169 10.68 2.99 8.06
N HIS A 170 11.50 3.40 9.01
CA HIS A 170 11.47 4.77 9.54
C HIS A 170 11.75 5.80 8.43
N THR A 171 12.70 5.50 7.54
CA THR A 171 13.02 6.36 6.41
C THR A 171 11.84 6.47 5.43
N LEU A 172 11.20 5.35 5.09
CA LEU A 172 10.09 5.31 4.15
C LEU A 172 8.90 6.18 4.59
N TYR A 173 8.47 6.03 5.85
CA TYR A 173 7.39 6.87 6.39
C TYR A 173 7.80 8.35 6.46
N SER A 174 9.04 8.64 6.85
CA SER A 174 9.52 10.02 6.95
C SER A 174 9.67 10.71 5.59
N VAL A 175 10.07 9.96 4.55
CA VAL A 175 10.09 10.43 3.15
C VAL A 175 8.69 10.80 2.69
N VAL A 176 7.69 9.95 2.92
CA VAL A 176 6.30 10.23 2.55
C VAL A 176 5.74 11.42 3.33
N ASP A 177 6.06 11.53 4.61
CA ASP A 177 5.62 12.63 5.46
C ASP A 177 6.19 13.97 4.99
N VAL A 178 7.51 14.06 4.77
CA VAL A 178 8.14 15.26 4.20
C VAL A 178 7.59 15.58 2.82
N TYR A 179 7.46 14.58 1.95
CA TYR A 179 6.91 14.80 0.62
C TYR A 179 5.49 15.37 0.67
N SER A 180 4.64 14.86 1.56
CA SER A 180 3.27 15.33 1.73
C SER A 180 3.22 16.73 2.33
N GLN A 181 4.08 17.02 3.31
CA GLN A 181 4.20 18.33 3.94
C GLN A 181 4.60 19.42 2.92
N PHE A 182 5.55 19.11 2.02
CA PHE A 182 6.06 20.04 1.01
C PHE A 182 5.56 19.72 -0.40
N TYR A 183 4.37 19.10 -0.52
CA TYR A 183 3.85 18.61 -1.80
C TYR A 183 3.89 19.67 -2.90
N ASP A 184 3.50 20.91 -2.58
CA ASP A 184 3.42 22.00 -3.55
C ASP A 184 4.80 22.37 -4.16
N GLN A 185 5.89 22.14 -3.42
CA GLN A 185 7.26 22.35 -3.90
C GLN A 185 7.87 21.10 -4.56
N LEU A 186 7.43 19.90 -4.15
CA LEU A 186 8.11 18.64 -4.50
C LEU A 186 7.44 17.85 -5.62
N HIS A 187 6.13 17.98 -5.84
CA HIS A 187 5.41 17.11 -6.78
C HIS A 187 5.95 17.22 -8.21
N GLY A 188 6.26 18.42 -8.69
CA GLY A 188 6.83 18.62 -10.03
C GLY A 188 8.29 18.16 -10.17
N LEU A 189 8.95 17.79 -9.07
CA LEU A 189 10.37 17.44 -9.04
C LEU A 189 10.63 15.96 -8.74
N LEU A 190 9.79 15.32 -7.91
CA LEU A 190 10.08 14.03 -7.27
C LEU A 190 8.93 13.01 -7.34
N PHE A 191 7.85 13.32 -8.06
CA PHE A 191 6.68 12.43 -8.10
C PHE A 191 7.03 11.04 -8.64
N ASP A 192 7.73 10.98 -9.76
CA ASP A 192 8.12 9.71 -10.39
C ASP A 192 9.04 8.90 -9.46
N GLU A 193 9.99 9.59 -8.82
CA GLU A 193 10.93 8.99 -7.88
C GLU A 193 10.19 8.35 -6.69
N ILE A 194 9.28 9.09 -6.07
CA ILE A 194 8.58 8.59 -4.88
C ILE A 194 7.62 7.47 -5.25
N MET A 195 6.92 7.57 -6.38
CA MET A 195 6.05 6.50 -6.86
C MET A 195 6.82 5.21 -7.17
N ALA A 196 7.99 5.32 -7.80
CA ALA A 196 8.83 4.15 -8.06
C ALA A 196 9.47 3.59 -6.78
N CYS A 197 9.85 4.42 -5.81
CA CYS A 197 10.31 3.96 -4.50
C CYS A 197 9.22 3.16 -3.77
N LEU A 198 7.99 3.69 -3.71
CA LEU A 198 6.85 3.01 -3.08
C LEU A 198 6.51 1.70 -3.82
N LYS A 199 6.48 1.73 -5.15
CA LYS A 199 6.26 0.54 -5.98
C LYS A 199 7.31 -0.53 -5.70
N TRP A 200 8.57 -0.13 -5.60
CA TRP A 200 9.68 -1.03 -5.29
C TRP A 200 9.53 -1.64 -3.89
N CYS A 201 9.22 -0.83 -2.86
CA CYS A 201 8.99 -1.31 -1.50
C CYS A 201 7.86 -2.36 -1.45
N CYS A 202 6.73 -2.10 -2.13
CA CYS A 202 5.57 -3.01 -2.12
C CYS A 202 5.86 -4.41 -2.68
N VAL A 203 6.86 -4.57 -3.55
CA VAL A 203 7.17 -5.85 -4.22
C VAL A 203 8.35 -6.60 -3.61
N GLN A 204 8.87 -6.15 -2.47
CA GLN A 204 10.01 -6.79 -1.81
C GLN A 204 9.67 -8.15 -1.20
N GLU A 205 10.66 -9.06 -1.17
CA GLU A 205 10.58 -10.38 -0.49
C GLU A 205 10.73 -10.27 1.05
N HIS A 206 10.61 -9.06 1.61
CA HIS A 206 10.65 -8.81 3.04
C HIS A 206 9.30 -8.25 3.52
N GLU A 207 8.56 -9.07 4.25
CA GLU A 207 7.15 -8.83 4.61
C GLU A 207 6.90 -7.41 5.17
N GLN A 208 7.65 -7.02 6.21
CA GLN A 208 7.42 -5.73 6.88
C GLN A 208 7.66 -4.53 5.95
N LEU A 209 8.62 -4.64 5.03
CA LEU A 209 8.91 -3.55 4.09
C LEU A 209 7.83 -3.45 3.02
N ALA A 210 7.35 -4.59 2.52
CA ALA A 210 6.24 -4.65 1.57
C ALA A 210 4.96 -4.03 2.13
N ARG A 211 4.64 -4.35 3.39
CA ARG A 211 3.48 -3.78 4.11
C ARG A 211 3.66 -2.29 4.42
N SER A 212 4.87 -1.87 4.79
CA SER A 212 5.16 -0.44 4.99
C SER A 212 5.04 0.33 3.67
N GLY A 213 5.41 -0.29 2.54
CA GLY A 213 5.21 0.24 1.19
C GLY A 213 3.74 0.51 0.86
N THR A 214 2.86 -0.47 1.08
CA THR A 214 1.42 -0.31 0.80
C THR A 214 0.78 0.74 1.70
N SER A 215 1.13 0.74 2.99
CA SER A 215 0.66 1.74 3.96
C SER A 215 1.15 3.17 3.62
N CYS A 216 2.40 3.30 3.18
CA CYS A 216 2.96 4.59 2.75
C CYS A 216 2.30 5.08 1.45
N LEU A 217 1.99 4.18 0.51
CA LEU A 217 1.23 4.52 -0.70
C LEU A 217 -0.17 5.04 -0.35
N GLU A 218 -0.89 4.34 0.53
CA GLU A 218 -2.18 4.77 1.05
C GLU A 218 -2.09 6.16 1.70
N THR A 219 -1.12 6.34 2.59
CA THR A 219 -0.91 7.59 3.33
C THR A 219 -0.63 8.76 2.41
N LEU A 220 0.25 8.57 1.42
CA LEU A 220 0.59 9.59 0.43
C LEU A 220 -0.64 10.01 -0.37
N ILE A 221 -1.44 9.05 -0.83
CA ILE A 221 -2.64 9.32 -1.63
C ILE A 221 -3.71 10.00 -0.79
N LEU A 222 -3.96 9.54 0.43
CA LEU A 222 -4.95 10.16 1.31
C LEU A 222 -4.56 11.59 1.71
N SER A 223 -3.27 11.85 1.93
CA SER A 223 -2.79 13.18 2.36
C SER A 223 -2.80 14.21 1.23
N ASN A 224 -2.57 13.78 -0.01
CA ASN A 224 -2.34 14.69 -1.14
C ASN A 224 -3.38 14.58 -2.26
N GLY A 225 -4.25 13.58 -2.24
CA GLY A 225 -5.16 13.26 -3.35
C GLY A 225 -6.14 14.36 -3.73
N ALA A 226 -6.45 15.26 -2.79
CA ALA A 226 -7.25 16.46 -3.07
C ALA A 226 -6.55 17.48 -3.99
N LYS A 227 -5.20 17.44 -4.05
CA LYS A 227 -4.35 18.31 -4.87
C LYS A 227 -3.94 17.67 -6.20
N PHE A 228 -4.21 16.38 -6.40
CA PHE A 228 -3.79 15.66 -7.60
C PHE A 228 -4.58 16.13 -8.83
N THR A 229 -3.86 16.34 -9.94
CA THR A 229 -4.44 16.56 -11.26
C THR A 229 -4.91 15.23 -11.87
N ASP A 230 -5.57 15.29 -13.02
CA ASP A 230 -6.03 14.08 -13.74
C ASP A 230 -4.87 13.22 -14.21
N GLU A 231 -3.78 13.86 -14.61
CA GLU A 231 -2.54 13.21 -15.04
C GLU A 231 -1.90 12.46 -13.87
N ILE A 232 -1.81 13.11 -12.70
CA ILE A 232 -1.28 12.50 -11.49
C ILE A 232 -2.15 11.31 -11.06
N TRP A 233 -3.47 11.46 -11.08
CA TRP A 233 -4.38 10.35 -10.79
C TRP A 233 -4.21 9.19 -11.77
N ALA A 234 -4.04 9.46 -13.07
CA ALA A 234 -3.79 8.41 -14.05
C ALA A 234 -2.51 7.62 -13.71
N CYS A 235 -1.42 8.31 -13.36
CA CYS A 235 -0.17 7.67 -12.93
C CYS A 235 -0.35 6.86 -11.63
N VAL A 236 -1.06 7.41 -10.63
CA VAL A 236 -1.34 6.71 -9.36
C VAL A 236 -2.13 5.42 -9.61
N ILE A 237 -3.18 5.48 -10.44
CA ILE A 237 -3.94 4.29 -10.80
C ILE A 237 -3.04 3.30 -11.52
N GLU A 238 -2.24 3.72 -12.49
CA GLU A 238 -1.29 2.83 -13.18
C GLU A 238 -0.32 2.13 -12.20
N VAL A 239 0.17 2.84 -11.18
CA VAL A 239 1.01 2.24 -10.12
C VAL A 239 0.24 1.16 -9.36
N ILE A 240 -0.98 1.45 -8.89
CA ILE A 240 -1.84 0.48 -8.19
C ILE A 240 -2.10 -0.75 -9.06
N LEU A 241 -2.45 -0.54 -10.34
CA LEU A 241 -2.71 -1.64 -11.28
C LEU A 241 -1.48 -2.52 -11.49
N ASN A 242 -0.30 -1.90 -11.64
CA ASN A 242 0.96 -2.62 -11.76
C ASN A 242 1.29 -3.43 -10.50
N LEU A 243 0.95 -2.91 -9.32
CA LEU A 243 1.13 -3.62 -8.05
C LEU A 243 0.22 -4.85 -7.96
N PHE A 244 -1.06 -4.73 -8.31
CA PHE A 244 -1.97 -5.88 -8.40
C PHE A 244 -1.41 -6.96 -9.33
N LYS A 245 -0.92 -6.60 -10.53
CA LYS A 245 -0.34 -7.56 -11.47
C LYS A 245 0.93 -8.23 -10.95
N LYS A 246 1.88 -7.46 -10.43
CA LYS A 246 3.19 -7.97 -10.00
C LYS A 246 3.12 -8.85 -8.75
N THR A 247 2.07 -8.71 -7.94
CA THR A 247 1.96 -9.38 -6.65
C THR A 247 1.03 -10.60 -6.69
N VAL A 248 0.49 -11.00 -7.86
CA VAL A 248 -0.35 -12.21 -7.96
C VAL A 248 0.50 -13.44 -7.62
N PRO A 249 0.11 -14.25 -6.62
CA PRO A 249 0.87 -15.43 -6.22
C PRO A 249 0.53 -16.64 -7.11
N SER A 250 0.70 -16.51 -8.43
CA SER A 250 0.22 -17.48 -9.44
C SER A 250 0.69 -18.92 -9.20
N GLU A 251 1.89 -19.11 -8.67
CA GLU A 251 2.44 -20.43 -8.37
C GLU A 251 1.66 -21.19 -7.29
N LEU A 252 0.80 -20.52 -6.48
CA LEU A 252 -0.10 -21.23 -5.57
C LEU A 252 -1.04 -22.20 -6.29
N ILE A 253 -1.42 -21.90 -7.53
CA ILE A 253 -2.34 -22.73 -8.30
C ILE A 253 -1.60 -23.88 -9.00
N THR A 254 -0.35 -23.64 -9.43
CA THR A 254 0.38 -24.56 -10.32
C THR A 254 1.46 -25.37 -9.62
N TRP A 255 1.86 -25.00 -8.39
CA TRP A 255 2.98 -25.64 -7.70
C TRP A 255 2.74 -27.14 -7.47
N ARG A 256 3.79 -27.93 -7.65
CA ARG A 256 3.82 -29.38 -7.40
C ARG A 256 5.14 -29.76 -6.70
N PRO A 257 5.14 -30.81 -5.86
CA PRO A 257 6.37 -31.31 -5.25
C PRO A 257 7.27 -31.94 -6.33
N ALA A 258 8.58 -31.66 -6.28
CA ALA A 258 9.52 -32.34 -7.17
C ALA A 258 9.68 -33.82 -6.75
N PRO A 259 9.79 -34.77 -7.70
CA PRO A 259 9.86 -36.21 -7.40
C PRO A 259 11.01 -36.61 -6.46
N SER A 260 12.07 -35.81 -6.37
CA SER A 260 13.31 -36.06 -5.61
C SER A 260 13.49 -35.19 -4.37
N ALA A 261 12.52 -34.32 -4.03
CA ALA A 261 12.70 -33.24 -3.06
C ALA A 261 12.95 -33.67 -1.60
N LEU A 262 12.77 -34.94 -1.26
CA LEU A 262 12.89 -35.44 0.11
C LEU A 262 14.35 -35.63 0.56
N ASN A 263 15.32 -35.65 -0.36
CA ASN A 263 16.72 -36.00 -0.04
C ASN A 263 17.76 -34.90 -0.36
N ASN A 264 17.34 -33.74 -0.89
CA ASN A 264 18.25 -32.67 -1.31
C ASN A 264 18.01 -31.38 -0.49
N GLU A 265 18.96 -31.02 0.38
CA GLU A 265 18.87 -29.81 1.23
C GLU A 265 18.73 -28.50 0.42
N ALA A 266 19.31 -28.43 -0.78
CA ALA A 266 19.23 -27.24 -1.62
C ALA A 266 17.81 -27.03 -2.19
N GLU A 267 17.14 -28.11 -2.61
CA GLU A 267 15.75 -28.06 -3.09
C GLU A 267 14.79 -27.66 -1.97
N LEU A 268 15.01 -28.16 -0.75
CA LEU A 268 14.23 -27.77 0.42
C LEU A 268 14.38 -26.27 0.74
N LYS A 269 15.60 -25.74 0.69
CA LYS A 269 15.87 -24.30 0.87
C LYS A 269 15.17 -23.46 -0.21
N ASN A 270 15.24 -23.87 -1.47
CA ASN A 270 14.59 -23.18 -2.58
C ASN A 270 13.06 -23.20 -2.44
N ARG A 271 12.48 -24.34 -2.06
CA ARG A 271 11.04 -24.45 -1.79
C ARG A 271 10.60 -23.52 -0.66
N ASN A 272 11.34 -23.49 0.44
CA ASN A 272 11.00 -22.64 1.58
C ASN A 272 11.11 -21.15 1.21
N LYS A 273 12.11 -20.76 0.42
CA LYS A 273 12.23 -19.40 -0.12
C LYS A 273 11.01 -19.05 -0.98
N LEU A 274 10.63 -19.93 -1.90
CA LEU A 274 9.45 -19.73 -2.75
C LEU A 274 8.17 -19.58 -1.91
N PHE A 275 7.96 -20.46 -0.94
CA PHE A 275 6.77 -20.42 -0.08
C PHE A 275 6.69 -19.12 0.72
N LEU A 276 7.82 -18.63 1.25
CA LEU A 276 7.88 -17.32 1.89
C LEU A 276 7.50 -16.19 0.91
N CYS A 277 8.03 -16.21 -0.31
CA CYS A 277 7.70 -15.21 -1.33
C CYS A 277 6.21 -15.21 -1.69
N LEU A 278 5.61 -16.40 -1.83
CA LEU A 278 4.17 -16.53 -2.13
C LEU A 278 3.31 -16.05 -0.97
N LEU A 279 3.69 -16.32 0.28
CA LEU A 279 2.99 -15.80 1.46
C LEU A 279 3.03 -14.27 1.49
N ILE A 280 4.19 -13.66 1.23
CA ILE A 280 4.32 -12.20 1.18
C ILE A 280 3.45 -11.62 0.06
N ARG A 281 3.45 -12.24 -1.13
CA ARG A 281 2.57 -11.83 -2.25
C ARG A 281 1.08 -11.88 -1.87
N CYS A 282 0.62 -12.91 -1.16
CA CYS A 282 -0.75 -12.98 -0.64
C CYS A 282 -1.06 -11.85 0.34
N ILE A 283 -0.13 -11.54 1.25
CA ILE A 283 -0.29 -10.45 2.22
C ILE A 283 -0.39 -9.12 1.47
N VAL A 284 0.51 -8.85 0.52
CA VAL A 284 0.52 -7.61 -0.25
C VAL A 284 -0.76 -7.47 -1.09
N GLN A 285 -1.24 -8.54 -1.73
CA GLN A 285 -2.53 -8.53 -2.45
C GLN A 285 -3.69 -8.12 -1.54
N PHE A 286 -3.77 -8.68 -0.34
CA PHE A 286 -4.80 -8.34 0.63
C PHE A 286 -4.68 -6.88 1.12
N GLU A 287 -3.47 -6.43 1.45
CA GLU A 287 -3.22 -5.04 1.87
C GLU A 287 -3.53 -4.05 0.74
N LEU A 288 -3.23 -4.37 -0.53
CA LEU A 288 -3.60 -3.53 -1.68
C LEU A 288 -5.11 -3.39 -1.83
N ILE A 289 -5.88 -4.47 -1.63
CA ILE A 289 -7.36 -4.40 -1.63
C ILE A 289 -7.84 -3.46 -0.52
N ALA A 290 -7.29 -3.59 0.69
CA ALA A 290 -7.64 -2.74 1.82
C ALA A 290 -7.28 -1.26 1.55
N THR A 291 -6.09 -1.02 0.97
CA THR A 291 -5.65 0.31 0.57
C THR A 291 -6.56 0.92 -0.48
N VAL A 292 -7.01 0.16 -1.48
CA VAL A 292 -8.00 0.65 -2.45
C VAL A 292 -9.32 1.01 -1.79
N ASP A 293 -9.85 0.17 -0.90
CA ASP A 293 -11.09 0.46 -0.15
C ASP A 293 -10.93 1.74 0.69
N ASN A 294 -9.81 1.88 1.41
CA ASN A 294 -9.51 3.06 2.22
C ASN A 294 -9.31 4.33 1.39
N ILE A 295 -8.65 4.27 0.23
CA ILE A 295 -8.46 5.42 -0.66
C ILE A 295 -9.82 5.89 -1.19
N ILE A 296 -10.62 4.95 -1.71
CA ILE A 296 -11.88 5.29 -2.37
C ILE A 296 -12.91 5.81 -1.37
N PHE A 297 -13.04 5.16 -0.21
CA PHE A 297 -14.09 5.45 0.76
C PHE A 297 -13.65 6.27 1.98
N TYR A 298 -12.35 6.53 2.14
CA TYR A 298 -11.70 7.11 3.32
C TYR A 298 -11.70 6.17 4.55
N SER A 299 -10.51 5.76 5.01
CA SER A 299 -10.19 4.98 6.23
C SER A 299 -11.38 4.32 6.97
N ASN A 300 -11.68 3.06 6.65
CA ASN A 300 -12.75 2.24 7.28
C ASN A 300 -14.18 2.82 7.23
N GLN A 301 -14.41 3.93 6.54
CA GLN A 301 -15.73 4.56 6.44
C GLN A 301 -16.70 3.72 5.60
N SER A 302 -16.20 2.91 4.65
CA SER A 302 -17.00 1.99 3.84
C SER A 302 -17.91 1.09 4.69
N ARG A 303 -17.38 0.52 5.78
CA ARG A 303 -18.14 -0.33 6.71
C ARG A 303 -19.12 0.48 7.55
N HIS A 304 -18.75 1.69 7.92
CA HIS A 304 -19.65 2.59 8.64
C HIS A 304 -20.85 2.99 7.76
N GLU A 305 -20.61 3.32 6.49
CA GLU A 305 -21.66 3.57 5.52
C GLU A 305 -22.57 2.35 5.35
N ASP A 306 -22.00 1.14 5.23
CA ASP A 306 -22.80 -0.08 5.14
C ASP A 306 -23.67 -0.32 6.38
N HIS A 307 -23.14 -0.03 7.57
CA HIS A 307 -23.92 -0.07 8.81
C HIS A 307 -25.08 0.93 8.80
N LEU A 308 -24.85 2.15 8.29
CA LEU A 308 -25.90 3.16 8.17
C LEU A 308 -26.98 2.72 7.18
N TYR A 309 -26.61 2.16 6.02
CA TYR A 309 -27.57 1.58 5.10
C TYR A 309 -28.35 0.41 5.71
N ALA A 310 -27.69 -0.48 6.46
CA ALA A 310 -28.37 -1.58 7.14
C ALA A 310 -29.39 -1.06 8.16
N SER A 311 -29.06 0.01 8.89
CA SER A 311 -29.96 0.66 9.85
C SER A 311 -31.22 1.26 9.22
N LEU A 312 -31.21 1.54 7.91
CA LEU A 312 -32.40 2.00 7.16
C LEU A 312 -33.35 0.87 6.80
N VAL A 313 -32.84 -0.35 6.65
CA VAL A 313 -33.61 -1.53 6.23
C VAL A 313 -34.14 -2.30 7.44
N VAL A 314 -33.36 -2.33 8.53
CA VAL A 314 -33.63 -3.19 9.70
C VAL A 314 -34.66 -2.54 10.64
N PRO A 315 -35.70 -3.28 11.09
CA PRO A 315 -36.67 -2.81 12.07
C PRO A 315 -36.04 -2.44 13.41
N ARG A 316 -36.68 -1.53 14.17
CA ARG A 316 -36.15 -0.99 15.44
C ARG A 316 -35.69 -2.04 16.46
N GLY A 317 -36.31 -3.23 16.47
CA GLY A 317 -35.98 -4.32 17.41
C GLY A 317 -34.75 -5.14 17.06
N LEU A 318 -34.20 -5.01 15.84
CA LEU A 318 -33.00 -5.72 15.39
C LEU A 318 -31.77 -4.78 15.25
N ILE A 319 -31.94 -3.50 15.56
CA ILE A 319 -30.86 -2.51 15.59
C ILE A 319 -29.78 -2.95 16.60
N GLY A 320 -28.54 -3.01 16.14
CA GLY A 320 -27.37 -3.47 16.88
C GLY A 320 -26.88 -4.86 16.45
N VAL A 321 -27.73 -5.71 15.86
CA VAL A 321 -27.31 -7.04 15.35
C VAL A 321 -26.43 -6.88 14.11
N GLU A 322 -26.72 -5.86 13.29
CA GLU A 322 -25.96 -5.52 12.09
C GLU A 322 -24.51 -5.13 12.39
N LYS A 323 -24.25 -4.56 13.57
CA LYS A 323 -22.91 -4.10 13.97
C LYS A 323 -21.86 -5.20 13.88
N ARG A 324 -22.22 -6.46 14.13
CA ARG A 324 -21.27 -7.59 14.07
C ARG A 324 -20.67 -7.82 12.67
N TYR A 325 -21.34 -7.33 11.62
CA TYR A 325 -20.88 -7.46 10.23
C TYR A 325 -20.04 -6.27 9.75
N TYR A 326 -20.04 -5.16 10.51
CA TYR A 326 -19.47 -3.88 10.07
C TYR A 326 -18.46 -3.29 11.06
N VAL A 327 -18.69 -3.46 12.35
CA VAL A 327 -17.71 -3.17 13.39
C VAL A 327 -16.63 -4.23 13.26
N GLY A 328 -15.43 -3.80 12.89
CA GLY A 328 -14.27 -4.64 13.11
C GLY A 328 -14.24 -4.95 14.60
N SER A 329 -14.43 -6.22 14.97
CA SER A 329 -13.57 -6.76 16.01
C SER A 329 -12.18 -6.22 15.70
N GLY A 330 -11.56 -5.57 16.69
CA GLY A 330 -10.24 -4.93 16.61
C GLY A 330 -9.17 -5.96 16.30
N VAL A 331 -9.26 -6.46 15.10
CA VAL A 331 -8.43 -7.45 14.48
C VAL A 331 -7.60 -6.64 13.53
N GLU A 332 -6.62 -5.97 14.13
CA GLU A 332 -5.34 -5.73 13.50
C GLU A 332 -5.08 -6.81 12.42
N PRO A 333 -4.47 -6.47 11.27
CA PRO A 333 -3.89 -7.45 10.35
C PRO A 333 -3.05 -8.52 11.07
N SER A 334 -2.64 -8.21 12.32
CA SER A 334 -2.19 -9.14 13.33
C SER A 334 -3.02 -10.41 13.57
N GLU A 335 -4.31 -10.63 13.21
CA GLU A 335 -4.90 -11.99 13.43
C GLU A 335 -4.69 -12.99 12.30
N MET A 336 -4.37 -12.55 11.07
CA MET A 336 -3.62 -13.47 10.20
C MET A 336 -2.25 -13.78 10.82
N LEU A 337 -1.71 -12.82 11.57
CA LEU A 337 -0.39 -12.84 12.18
C LEU A 337 -0.32 -13.41 13.61
N ASN A 338 -1.40 -13.62 14.37
CA ASN A 338 -1.38 -14.04 15.79
C ASN A 338 -1.41 -15.55 15.84
N GLY A 339 -2.05 -16.17 14.85
CA GLY A 339 -1.81 -17.55 14.46
C GLY A 339 -0.55 -17.74 13.60
N LEU A 340 0.39 -16.77 13.54
CA LEU A 340 1.70 -16.92 12.87
C LEU A 340 2.88 -16.46 13.76
N LYS A 341 2.70 -15.45 14.63
CA LYS A 341 3.64 -15.00 15.66
C LYS A 341 3.81 -16.02 16.79
N ASN A 342 2.76 -16.80 17.06
CA ASN A 342 2.83 -17.95 17.97
C ASN A 342 3.30 -19.24 17.27
N ASP A 343 3.56 -19.21 15.96
CA ASP A 343 3.95 -20.38 15.16
C ASP A 343 5.46 -20.41 14.94
N SER A 344 6.10 -19.24 14.94
CA SER A 344 7.56 -19.14 15.10
C SER A 344 8.04 -19.66 16.46
N GLN A 345 7.13 -19.88 17.44
CA GLN A 345 7.45 -20.46 18.75
C GLN A 345 7.11 -21.96 18.89
N LEU A 346 6.49 -22.59 17.89
CA LEU A 346 6.06 -24.01 17.97
C LEU A 346 6.60 -24.89 16.83
N LEU A 347 7.75 -24.53 16.26
CA LEU A 347 8.65 -25.50 15.62
C LEU A 347 9.40 -26.28 16.72
N GLY A 348 8.65 -27.07 17.48
CA GLY A 348 9.13 -27.81 18.64
C GLY A 348 8.76 -29.29 18.61
N SER A 349 9.80 -30.11 18.38
CA SER A 349 10.02 -31.48 18.91
C SER A 349 9.80 -32.73 18.05
N ALA A 350 9.25 -32.69 16.83
CA ALA A 350 9.15 -33.90 16.01
C ALA A 350 9.61 -33.69 14.56
N SER A 351 10.89 -33.39 14.37
CA SER A 351 11.75 -33.73 13.21
C SER A 351 12.93 -32.75 13.15
N LEU A 352 13.89 -32.88 14.08
CA LEU A 352 15.06 -31.99 14.21
C LEU A 352 16.40 -32.69 13.91
N LYS A 353 16.39 -33.87 13.29
CA LYS A 353 17.63 -34.53 12.84
C LYS A 353 17.82 -34.26 11.36
N GLY A 354 18.52 -33.16 11.02
CA GLY A 354 19.00 -32.92 9.64
C GLY A 354 19.07 -31.48 9.13
N LEU A 355 19.04 -30.44 9.97
CA LEU A 355 19.18 -29.05 9.50
C LEU A 355 20.61 -28.50 9.72
N PRO A 356 21.25 -27.87 8.71
CA PRO A 356 22.57 -27.23 8.86
C PRO A 356 22.56 -26.02 9.79
N GLU A 357 23.66 -25.75 10.51
CA GLU A 357 23.78 -24.60 11.45
C GLU A 357 23.39 -23.23 10.83
N SER A 358 23.55 -23.07 9.51
CA SER A 358 23.14 -21.88 8.74
C SER A 358 21.65 -21.48 8.82
N VAL A 359 20.76 -22.38 9.25
CA VAL A 359 19.31 -22.14 9.35
C VAL A 359 18.81 -22.06 10.80
N HIS A 360 19.70 -22.15 11.80
CA HIS A 360 19.32 -22.03 13.22
C HIS A 360 18.79 -20.64 13.60
N TRP A 361 19.08 -19.59 12.82
CA TRP A 361 18.56 -18.24 13.09
C TRP A 361 17.05 -18.10 12.83
N LEU A 362 16.46 -19.00 12.02
CA LEU A 362 15.00 -19.09 11.81
C LEU A 362 14.25 -19.63 13.04
N LEU A 363 14.97 -20.25 13.99
CA LEU A 363 14.41 -21.01 15.12
C LEU A 363 14.77 -20.44 16.49
N LYS A 364 15.60 -19.39 16.58
CA LYS A 364 15.87 -18.73 17.86
C LYS A 364 14.73 -17.76 18.18
N PRO A 365 14.01 -17.92 19.31
CA PRO A 365 13.23 -16.82 19.85
C PRO A 365 14.20 -15.68 20.08
N GLN A 366 13.97 -14.54 19.43
CA GLN A 366 14.55 -13.28 19.85
C GLN A 366 14.05 -13.06 21.28
N LEU A 367 14.85 -13.48 22.26
CA LEU A 367 14.58 -13.25 23.67
C LEU A 367 14.51 -11.74 23.84
N GLN A 368 13.28 -11.22 23.90
CA GLN A 368 12.95 -9.92 24.47
C GLN A 368 13.32 -9.96 25.95
N ASN A 369 14.61 -9.82 26.25
CA ASN A 369 15.14 -9.37 27.52
C ASN A 369 16.18 -8.30 27.23
N GLU A 370 15.75 -7.28 26.50
CA GLU A 370 16.32 -5.93 26.52
C GLU A 370 15.18 -5.05 27.05
N PRO A 371 15.47 -4.09 27.95
CA PRO A 371 14.44 -3.35 28.66
C PRO A 371 13.49 -2.71 27.67
N THR A 372 12.20 -2.78 27.98
CA THR A 372 11.08 -2.16 27.29
C THR A 372 11.26 -0.64 27.19
N ALA A 373 12.16 -0.18 26.32
CA ALA A 373 12.06 1.09 25.67
C ALA A 373 11.03 0.88 24.57
N THR A 374 9.78 1.21 24.88
CA THR A 374 8.73 1.42 23.90
C THR A 374 9.19 2.54 22.96
N ILE A 375 10.02 2.23 21.97
CA ILE A 375 10.18 3.06 20.78
C ILE A 375 9.00 2.70 19.88
N GLY A 376 7.80 3.09 20.34
CA GLY A 376 6.81 3.58 19.40
C GLY A 376 7.40 4.79 18.67
N PRO A 377 6.77 5.26 17.58
CA PRO A 377 7.17 6.50 16.94
C PRO A 377 7.41 7.53 18.04
N SER A 378 8.60 8.14 18.05
CA SER A 378 8.96 9.19 18.98
C SER A 378 7.75 10.11 19.13
N LYS A 379 7.36 10.51 20.34
CA LYS A 379 6.12 11.28 20.62
C LYS A 379 5.96 12.55 19.77
N VAL A 380 7.00 12.94 19.03
CA VAL A 380 7.03 14.00 18.01
C VAL A 380 6.45 13.55 16.65
N VAL A 381 6.66 12.30 16.21
CA VAL A 381 6.14 11.74 14.94
C VAL A 381 4.68 11.30 15.07
N SER A 382 4.25 10.88 16.27
CA SER A 382 2.86 10.47 16.53
C SER A 382 1.87 11.63 16.63
N ARG A 383 2.36 12.88 16.79
CA ARG A 383 1.47 14.05 16.92
C ARG A 383 0.93 14.54 15.57
N ALA A 384 1.58 14.19 14.46
CA ALA A 384 1.13 14.53 13.11
C ALA A 384 0.14 13.50 12.51
N PHE A 385 0.11 12.27 13.02
CA PHE A 385 -0.78 11.19 12.56
C PHE A 385 -1.97 10.93 13.49
N LEU A 386 -2.30 11.89 14.36
CA LEU A 386 -3.68 11.95 14.84
C LEU A 386 -4.54 12.28 13.63
N VAL A 387 -5.09 11.22 13.03
CA VAL A 387 -6.35 11.23 12.32
C VAL A 387 -7.23 12.21 13.11
N ASN A 388 -7.40 13.43 12.59
CA ASN A 388 -8.44 14.34 13.05
C ASN A 388 -9.70 13.49 13.19
N PRO A 389 -10.51 13.63 14.27
CA PRO A 389 -11.68 12.79 14.47
C PRO A 389 -12.42 12.62 13.15
N VAL A 390 -12.42 11.38 12.64
CA VAL A 390 -12.89 11.04 11.28
C VAL A 390 -14.24 11.69 11.09
N PRO A 391 -14.44 12.56 10.08
CA PRO A 391 -15.75 13.12 9.80
C PRO A 391 -16.71 11.97 9.51
N VAL A 392 -17.56 11.63 10.48
CA VAL A 392 -18.57 10.58 10.33
C VAL A 392 -19.50 11.00 9.18
N ALA A 393 -19.65 10.15 8.16
CA ALA A 393 -20.60 10.40 7.08
C ALA A 393 -21.99 10.68 7.67
N LYS A 394 -22.59 11.82 7.30
CA LYS A 394 -23.92 12.22 7.74
C LYS A 394 -24.91 11.93 6.61
N MET A 395 -26.02 11.28 6.95
CA MET A 395 -27.17 11.17 6.04
C MET A 395 -27.65 12.57 5.66
N ALA A 396 -27.81 12.80 4.35
CA ALA A 396 -28.42 13.99 3.83
C ALA A 396 -29.95 13.97 4.09
N PRO A 397 -30.63 15.13 4.02
CA PRO A 397 -32.08 15.22 4.27
C PRO A 397 -32.93 14.37 3.31
N ASP A 398 -32.38 14.01 2.15
CA ASP A 398 -33.01 13.14 1.15
C ASP A 398 -32.79 11.63 1.42
N GLY A 399 -32.13 11.27 2.52
CA GLY A 399 -31.80 9.89 2.88
C GLY A 399 -30.54 9.35 2.21
N SER A 400 -29.88 10.12 1.34
CA SER A 400 -28.64 9.70 0.68
C SER A 400 -27.43 9.84 1.60
N LEU A 401 -26.50 8.88 1.53
CA LEU A 401 -25.18 9.00 2.13
C LEU A 401 -24.27 9.74 1.16
N LYS A 402 -23.80 10.92 1.56
CA LYS A 402 -22.74 11.60 0.83
C LYS A 402 -21.41 10.95 1.21
N PRO A 403 -20.54 10.62 0.23
CA PRO A 403 -19.20 10.14 0.51
C PRO A 403 -18.50 11.10 1.48
N ALA A 404 -17.64 10.57 2.36
CA ALA A 404 -16.84 11.43 3.23
C ALA A 404 -16.11 12.51 2.40
N LYS A 405 -16.02 13.73 2.94
CA LYS A 405 -15.39 14.86 2.25
C LYS A 405 -13.96 14.55 1.79
N ASP A 406 -13.29 13.67 2.53
CA ASP A 406 -11.91 13.26 2.33
C ASP A 406 -11.79 11.93 1.54
N ALA A 407 -12.90 11.36 1.06
CA ALA A 407 -12.90 10.18 0.20
C ALA A 407 -12.49 10.52 -1.24
N MET A 408 -11.69 9.65 -1.87
CA MET A 408 -11.15 9.91 -3.21
C MET A 408 -12.11 9.47 -4.33
N TYR A 409 -13.23 8.80 -4.02
CA TYR A 409 -14.24 8.40 -5.02
C TYR A 409 -14.62 9.54 -5.98
N GLY A 410 -14.96 10.72 -5.44
CA GLY A 410 -15.35 11.88 -6.26
C GLY A 410 -14.20 12.57 -6.99
N ARG A 411 -12.94 12.18 -6.71
CA ARG A 411 -11.74 12.72 -7.35
C ARG A 411 -11.31 11.88 -8.55
N LEU A 412 -11.67 10.60 -8.59
CA LEU A 412 -11.40 9.71 -9.70
C LEU A 412 -12.46 9.86 -10.80
N LYS A 413 -12.08 9.60 -12.04
CA LYS A 413 -13.04 9.47 -13.15
C LYS A 413 -13.74 8.12 -13.09
N GLY A 414 -14.98 8.06 -13.57
CA GLY A 414 -15.76 6.82 -13.59
C GLY A 414 -15.03 5.65 -14.28
N ASN A 415 -14.30 5.90 -15.37
CA ASN A 415 -13.52 4.88 -16.08
C ASN A 415 -12.33 4.35 -15.27
N GLN A 416 -11.68 5.19 -14.47
CA GLN A 416 -10.62 4.78 -13.57
C GLN A 416 -11.18 3.87 -12.47
N LEU A 417 -12.31 4.23 -11.87
CA LEU A 417 -12.99 3.41 -10.87
C LEU A 417 -13.44 2.06 -11.44
N LEU A 418 -14.01 2.04 -12.64
CA LEU A 418 -14.39 0.80 -13.31
C LEU A 418 -13.16 -0.08 -13.61
N THR A 419 -12.04 0.54 -13.98
CA THR A 419 -10.78 -0.19 -14.15
C THR A 419 -10.34 -0.83 -12.83
N ILE A 420 -10.37 -0.09 -11.71
CA ILE A 420 -10.04 -0.63 -10.38
C ILE A 420 -10.96 -1.82 -10.03
N VAL A 421 -12.27 -1.69 -10.28
CA VAL A 421 -13.23 -2.79 -10.06
C VAL A 421 -12.82 -4.05 -10.81
N ARG A 422 -12.41 -3.95 -12.08
CA ARG A 422 -11.99 -5.13 -12.86
C ARG A 422 -10.81 -5.85 -12.20
N TYR A 423 -9.81 -5.13 -11.68
CA TYR A 423 -8.68 -5.75 -10.97
C TYR A 423 -9.04 -6.32 -9.59
N LEU A 424 -9.98 -5.68 -8.88
CA LEU A 424 -10.54 -6.26 -7.66
C LEU A 424 -11.24 -7.59 -7.97
N LEU A 425 -12.02 -7.65 -9.06
CA LEU A 425 -12.68 -8.88 -9.51
C LEU A 425 -11.68 -9.92 -10.04
N GLU A 426 -10.59 -9.53 -10.69
CA GLU A 426 -9.50 -10.47 -11.04
C GLU A 426 -8.83 -11.08 -9.79
N SER A 427 -8.57 -10.26 -8.76
CA SER A 427 -8.05 -10.73 -7.48
C SER A 427 -9.03 -11.65 -6.74
N ASN A 428 -10.34 -11.32 -6.79
CA ASN A 428 -11.41 -12.18 -6.30
C ASN A 428 -11.44 -13.54 -7.03
N ASN A 429 -11.43 -13.53 -8.36
CA ASN A 429 -11.46 -14.76 -9.18
C ASN A 429 -10.25 -15.67 -8.87
N PHE A 430 -9.06 -15.09 -8.72
CA PHE A 430 -7.87 -15.85 -8.31
C PHE A 430 -8.05 -16.50 -6.93
N ALA A 431 -8.51 -15.73 -5.94
CA ALA A 431 -8.71 -16.22 -4.58
C ALA A 431 -9.80 -17.31 -4.53
N SER A 432 -10.90 -17.13 -5.27
CA SER A 432 -12.00 -18.09 -5.38
C SER A 432 -11.57 -19.39 -6.05
N ALA A 433 -10.81 -19.30 -7.15
CA ALA A 433 -10.24 -20.46 -7.83
C ALA A 433 -9.30 -21.26 -6.91
N PHE A 434 -8.45 -20.57 -6.13
CA PHE A 434 -7.59 -21.22 -5.14
C PHE A 434 -8.39 -21.87 -4.00
N ASN A 435 -9.39 -21.16 -3.46
CA ASN A 435 -10.20 -21.63 -2.33
C ASN A 435 -11.05 -22.86 -2.67
N SER A 436 -11.56 -22.90 -3.90
CA SER A 436 -12.34 -24.01 -4.46
C SER A 436 -11.49 -25.22 -4.84
N ASN A 437 -10.20 -25.04 -5.10
CA ASN A 437 -9.28 -26.13 -5.45
C ASN A 437 -8.78 -26.89 -4.21
N ASN A 438 -9.60 -27.83 -3.73
CA ASN A 438 -9.29 -28.62 -2.55
C ASN A 438 -8.02 -29.47 -2.70
N GLU A 439 -7.75 -30.00 -3.89
CA GLU A 439 -6.57 -30.80 -4.21
C GLU A 439 -5.30 -29.96 -4.08
N GLN A 440 -5.26 -28.81 -4.76
CA GLN A 440 -4.11 -27.91 -4.70
C GLN A 440 -3.79 -27.46 -3.28
N ARG A 441 -4.81 -27.13 -2.51
CA ARG A 441 -4.65 -26.72 -1.12
C ARG A 441 -4.14 -27.87 -0.24
N ASN A 442 -4.50 -29.13 -0.52
CA ASN A 442 -3.95 -30.30 0.17
C ASN A 442 -2.47 -30.49 -0.19
N ILE A 443 -2.11 -30.39 -1.47
CA ILE A 443 -0.72 -30.51 -1.95
C ILE A 443 0.19 -29.48 -1.24
N LEU A 444 -0.22 -28.22 -1.18
CA LEU A 444 0.55 -27.17 -0.50
C LEU A 444 0.63 -27.39 1.01
N TRP A 445 -0.47 -27.83 1.62
CA TRP A 445 -0.54 -28.14 3.05
C TRP A 445 0.42 -29.26 3.43
N GLU A 446 0.39 -30.37 2.70
CA GLU A 446 1.30 -31.52 2.88
C GLU A 446 2.76 -31.14 2.63
N ALA A 447 3.02 -30.20 1.71
CA ALA A 447 4.35 -29.67 1.45
C ALA A 447 4.87 -28.69 2.52
N GLY A 448 4.05 -28.32 3.52
CA GLY A 448 4.42 -27.43 4.61
C GLY A 448 4.32 -25.94 4.27
N PHE A 449 3.53 -25.55 3.25
CA PHE A 449 3.29 -24.14 2.91
C PHE A 449 2.69 -23.34 4.08
N LYS A 450 1.80 -23.98 4.83
CA LYS A 450 1.24 -23.47 6.09
C LYS A 450 1.15 -24.66 7.05
N VAL A 451 1.48 -24.48 8.34
CA VAL A 451 1.59 -25.61 9.29
C VAL A 451 0.36 -25.76 10.20
N LYS A 452 -0.40 -24.67 10.45
CA LYS A 452 -1.52 -24.68 11.41
C LYS A 452 -2.93 -24.87 10.84
N ALA A 453 -3.20 -24.41 9.63
CA ALA A 453 -4.45 -24.72 8.94
C ALA A 453 -4.30 -24.71 7.41
N LYS A 454 -5.07 -25.57 6.73
CA LYS A 454 -5.11 -25.66 5.27
C LYS A 454 -5.15 -24.26 4.64
N PRO A 455 -4.21 -23.88 3.76
CA PRO A 455 -4.08 -22.52 3.27
C PRO A 455 -5.37 -22.08 2.59
N ASN A 456 -5.76 -20.82 2.75
CA ASN A 456 -6.92 -20.23 2.09
C ASN A 456 -6.70 -18.72 1.91
N LEU A 457 -7.44 -18.15 0.99
CA LEU A 457 -7.44 -16.73 0.64
C LEU A 457 -8.84 -16.13 0.89
N LEU A 458 -9.59 -16.62 1.89
CA LEU A 458 -10.97 -16.20 2.11
C LEU A 458 -11.10 -14.70 2.37
N LYS A 459 -10.19 -14.10 3.14
CA LYS A 459 -10.19 -12.65 3.36
C LYS A 459 -9.91 -11.87 2.07
N GLN A 460 -8.99 -12.35 1.22
CA GLN A 460 -8.73 -11.72 -0.08
C GLN A 460 -9.97 -11.81 -0.98
N GLU A 461 -10.59 -12.98 -1.05
CA GLU A 461 -11.82 -13.22 -1.82
C GLU A 461 -12.96 -12.29 -1.36
N THR A 462 -13.24 -12.26 -0.06
CA THR A 462 -14.43 -11.55 0.44
C THR A 462 -14.25 -10.04 0.50
N HIS A 463 -13.05 -9.55 0.84
CA HIS A 463 -12.77 -8.11 0.85
C HIS A 463 -12.71 -7.51 -0.56
N SER A 464 -12.09 -8.20 -1.52
CA SER A 464 -12.04 -7.71 -2.91
C SER A 464 -13.43 -7.58 -3.51
N LEU A 465 -14.28 -8.59 -3.28
CA LEU A 465 -15.67 -8.59 -3.73
C LEU A 465 -16.51 -7.49 -3.05
N SER A 466 -16.35 -7.32 -1.74
CA SER A 466 -17.05 -6.25 -1.01
C SER A 466 -16.68 -4.87 -1.55
N CYS A 467 -15.38 -4.61 -1.73
CA CYS A 467 -14.89 -3.35 -2.28
C CYS A 467 -15.41 -3.11 -3.71
N ALA A 468 -15.33 -4.12 -4.58
CA ALA A 468 -15.85 -4.05 -5.95
C ALA A 468 -17.35 -3.75 -5.98
N LEU A 469 -18.15 -4.44 -5.17
CA LEU A 469 -19.60 -4.23 -5.08
C LEU A 469 -19.94 -2.80 -4.61
N ARG A 470 -19.24 -2.27 -3.59
CA ARG A 470 -19.48 -0.89 -3.14
C ARG A 470 -19.23 0.13 -4.26
N ILE A 471 -18.11 -0.02 -4.98
CA ILE A 471 -17.79 0.87 -6.11
C ILE A 471 -18.83 0.73 -7.21
N LEU A 472 -19.22 -0.51 -7.56
CA LEU A 472 -20.21 -0.79 -8.60
C LEU A 472 -21.60 -0.20 -8.26
N PHE A 473 -22.06 -0.34 -7.02
CA PHE A 473 -23.33 0.26 -6.59
C PHE A 473 -23.32 1.79 -6.74
N LEU A 474 -22.19 2.44 -6.48
CA LEU A 474 -22.04 3.89 -6.67
C LEU A 474 -21.90 4.27 -8.15
N LEU A 475 -21.07 3.57 -8.93
CA LEU A 475 -20.88 3.84 -10.37
C LEU A 475 -22.17 3.66 -11.15
N ALA A 476 -22.92 2.60 -10.87
CA ALA A 476 -24.19 2.34 -11.52
C ALA A 476 -25.31 3.30 -11.07
N LYS A 477 -25.13 4.00 -9.95
CA LYS A 477 -26.02 5.11 -9.55
C LYS A 477 -25.61 6.39 -10.28
N GLU A 478 -24.35 6.79 -10.13
CA GLU A 478 -23.84 8.08 -10.56
C GLU A 478 -22.31 8.03 -10.73
N PRO A 479 -21.81 7.87 -11.98
CA PRO A 479 -20.39 7.95 -12.25
C PRO A 479 -19.83 9.35 -11.97
N PRO A 480 -18.78 9.49 -11.14
CA PRO A 480 -18.20 10.79 -10.84
C PRO A 480 -17.38 11.30 -12.04
N ARG A 481 -17.37 12.63 -12.21
CA ARG A 481 -16.52 13.35 -13.18
C ARG A 481 -16.70 12.88 -14.64
N MET A 482 -17.92 12.51 -15.00
CA MET A 482 -18.35 12.14 -16.36
C MET A 482 -19.63 12.90 -16.69
N GLU A 483 -19.86 13.22 -17.97
CA GLU A 483 -21.08 13.91 -18.43
C GLU A 483 -21.58 13.33 -19.77
N GLY A 484 -22.82 13.65 -20.13
CA GLY A 484 -23.43 13.29 -21.41
C GLY A 484 -23.53 11.77 -21.65
N GLU A 485 -23.42 11.38 -22.92
CA GLU A 485 -23.60 9.97 -23.33
C GLU A 485 -22.53 9.03 -22.75
N GLU A 486 -21.30 9.52 -22.52
CA GLU A 486 -20.23 8.69 -21.97
C GLU A 486 -20.53 8.26 -20.53
N LYS A 487 -21.10 9.17 -19.74
CA LYS A 487 -21.57 8.87 -18.40
C LYS A 487 -22.65 7.80 -18.41
N GLU A 488 -23.66 7.91 -19.29
CA GLU A 488 -24.75 6.94 -19.34
C GLU A 488 -24.27 5.56 -19.81
N ARG A 489 -23.36 5.52 -20.80
CA ARG A 489 -22.73 4.26 -21.22
C ARG A 489 -22.00 3.59 -20.06
N LEU A 490 -21.21 4.33 -19.30
CA LEU A 490 -20.47 3.79 -18.15
C LEU A 490 -21.41 3.36 -17.02
N ARG A 491 -22.46 4.13 -16.76
CA ARG A 491 -23.51 3.78 -15.79
C ARG A 491 -24.15 2.44 -16.16
N GLN A 492 -24.52 2.26 -17.43
CA GLN A 492 -25.10 1.00 -17.92
C GLN A 492 -24.11 -0.15 -17.83
N GLU A 493 -22.86 0.05 -18.23
CA GLU A 493 -21.79 -0.95 -18.12
C GLU A 493 -21.54 -1.38 -16.67
N ALA A 494 -21.47 -0.42 -15.74
CA ALA A 494 -21.31 -0.69 -14.32
C ALA A 494 -22.53 -1.43 -13.74
N ASP A 495 -23.74 -1.11 -14.20
CA ASP A 495 -24.97 -1.76 -13.75
C ASP A 495 -25.08 -3.22 -14.23
N ASP A 496 -24.65 -3.50 -15.46
CA ASP A 496 -24.60 -4.85 -16.00
C ASP A 496 -23.52 -5.69 -15.30
N LEU A 497 -22.33 -5.12 -15.07
CA LEU A 497 -21.26 -5.77 -14.32
C LEU A 497 -21.65 -6.01 -12.85
N LEU A 498 -22.39 -5.08 -12.23
CA LEU A 498 -22.97 -5.26 -10.90
C LEU A 498 -23.91 -6.47 -10.87
N ASN A 499 -24.82 -6.58 -11.84
CA ASN A 499 -25.75 -7.69 -11.93
C ASN A 499 -25.01 -9.03 -12.10
N GLU A 500 -24.06 -9.09 -13.04
CA GLU A 500 -23.23 -10.28 -13.25
C GLU A 500 -22.47 -10.69 -11.98
N THR A 501 -21.86 -9.72 -11.29
CA THR A 501 -21.11 -9.96 -10.06
C THR A 501 -22.02 -10.50 -8.94
N MET A 502 -23.22 -9.94 -8.78
CA MET A 502 -24.19 -10.43 -7.79
C MET A 502 -24.64 -11.86 -8.09
N LEU A 503 -24.95 -12.18 -9.35
CA LEU A 503 -25.37 -13.54 -9.74
C LEU A 503 -24.26 -14.55 -9.48
N LYS A 504 -23.03 -14.28 -9.96
CA LYS A 504 -21.86 -15.14 -9.70
C LYS A 504 -21.59 -15.34 -8.22
N THR A 505 -21.78 -14.30 -7.41
CA THR A 505 -21.59 -14.38 -5.95
C THR A 505 -22.60 -15.33 -5.32
N LEU A 506 -23.88 -15.23 -5.69
CA LEU A 506 -24.93 -16.11 -5.17
C LEU A 506 -24.71 -17.56 -5.63
N GLU A 507 -24.36 -17.76 -6.89
CA GLU A 507 -23.98 -19.06 -7.47
C GLU A 507 -22.81 -19.69 -6.73
N HIS A 508 -21.72 -18.94 -6.56
CA HIS A 508 -20.56 -19.42 -5.83
C HIS A 508 -20.90 -19.76 -4.37
N PHE A 509 -21.69 -18.92 -3.68
CA PHE A 509 -22.14 -19.22 -2.32
C PHE A 509 -22.96 -20.51 -2.24
N MET A 510 -23.77 -20.81 -3.25
CA MET A 510 -24.51 -22.08 -3.34
C MET A 510 -23.58 -23.29 -3.50
N GLU A 511 -22.38 -23.14 -4.04
CA GLU A 511 -21.41 -24.22 -4.19
C GLU A 511 -20.61 -24.48 -2.91
N LEU A 512 -20.56 -23.51 -1.99
CA LEU A 512 -19.83 -23.64 -0.73
C LEU A 512 -20.42 -24.72 0.18
N THR A 513 -19.62 -25.75 0.45
CA THR A 513 -19.98 -26.87 1.35
C THR A 513 -19.47 -26.67 2.77
N VAL A 514 -18.38 -25.91 2.95
CA VAL A 514 -17.74 -25.69 4.25
C VAL A 514 -18.42 -24.53 4.99
N GLU A 515 -18.90 -24.78 6.21
CA GLU A 515 -19.60 -23.78 7.04
C GLU A 515 -18.75 -22.51 7.28
N GLY A 516 -17.48 -22.66 7.64
CA GLY A 516 -16.58 -21.52 7.86
C GLY A 516 -16.40 -20.63 6.62
N GLN A 517 -16.47 -21.20 5.41
CA GLN A 517 -16.46 -20.41 4.17
C GLN A 517 -17.78 -19.66 3.99
N ARG A 518 -18.93 -20.33 4.21
CA ARG A 518 -20.25 -19.69 4.14
C ARG A 518 -20.35 -18.49 5.10
N THR A 519 -19.96 -18.66 6.36
CA THR A 519 -19.98 -17.58 7.34
C THR A 519 -19.12 -16.37 6.92
N SER A 520 -18.02 -16.60 6.19
CA SER A 520 -17.17 -15.50 5.69
C SER A 520 -17.83 -14.66 4.59
N PHE A 521 -18.85 -15.20 3.91
CA PHE A 521 -19.62 -14.50 2.87
C PHE A 521 -20.81 -13.72 3.41
N ASP A 522 -21.23 -13.92 4.66
CA ASP A 522 -22.34 -13.19 5.26
C ASP A 522 -22.23 -11.67 5.06
N PRO A 523 -21.09 -10.99 5.31
CA PRO A 523 -20.97 -9.55 5.08
C PRO A 523 -21.25 -9.12 3.63
N ILE A 524 -20.93 -9.97 2.65
CA ILE A 524 -21.18 -9.70 1.23
C ILE A 524 -22.67 -9.82 0.91
N LEU A 525 -23.31 -10.89 1.38
CA LEU A 525 -24.75 -11.09 1.19
C LEU A 525 -25.54 -9.97 1.87
N VAL A 526 -25.12 -9.58 3.08
CA VAL A 526 -25.68 -8.44 3.80
C VAL A 526 -25.53 -7.15 2.99
N LEU A 527 -24.32 -6.84 2.50
CA LEU A 527 -24.06 -5.66 1.67
C LEU A 527 -24.98 -5.62 0.44
N MET A 528 -25.07 -6.74 -0.29
CA MET A 528 -25.89 -6.87 -1.49
C MET A 528 -27.38 -6.64 -1.19
N LEU A 529 -27.93 -7.37 -0.22
CA LEU A 529 -29.35 -7.30 0.12
C LEU A 529 -29.73 -5.92 0.65
N VAL A 530 -28.90 -5.34 1.53
CA VAL A 530 -29.13 -3.99 2.05
C VAL A 530 -29.13 -2.97 0.91
N ARG A 531 -28.15 -3.00 0.01
CA ARG A 531 -28.07 -2.05 -1.11
C ARG A 531 -29.22 -2.23 -2.11
N LEU A 532 -29.68 -3.46 -2.38
CA LEU A 532 -30.87 -3.71 -3.19
C LEU A 532 -32.15 -3.17 -2.51
N CYS A 533 -32.30 -3.39 -1.21
CA CYS A 533 -33.41 -2.84 -0.42
C CYS A 533 -33.41 -1.30 -0.40
N CYS A 534 -32.25 -0.66 -0.36
CA CYS A 534 -32.11 0.79 -0.41
C CYS A 534 -32.16 1.41 -1.83
N MET A 535 -32.31 0.60 -2.89
CA MET A 535 -32.35 1.13 -4.26
C MET A 535 -33.64 1.93 -4.54
N GLU A 536 -33.53 3.23 -4.77
CA GLU A 536 -34.69 4.14 -4.96
C GLU A 536 -35.32 4.03 -6.35
N GLU A 537 -34.51 3.81 -7.39
CA GLU A 537 -34.97 3.78 -8.79
C GLU A 537 -35.72 2.47 -9.08
N GLU A 538 -37.04 2.56 -9.28
CA GLU A 538 -37.93 1.41 -9.37
C GLU A 538 -37.60 0.48 -10.55
N GLU A 539 -37.35 1.01 -11.74
CA GLU A 539 -37.06 0.20 -12.93
C GLU A 539 -35.71 -0.51 -12.83
N ARG A 540 -34.70 0.17 -12.27
CA ARG A 540 -33.40 -0.44 -11.98
C ARG A 540 -33.53 -1.53 -10.92
N PHE A 541 -34.31 -1.31 -9.86
CA PHE A 541 -34.61 -2.35 -8.88
C PHE A 541 -35.31 -3.54 -9.51
N LYS A 542 -36.32 -3.34 -10.36
CA LYS A 542 -37.01 -4.43 -11.07
C LYS A 542 -36.05 -5.25 -11.92
N LYS A 543 -35.12 -4.63 -12.64
CA LYS A 543 -34.11 -5.31 -13.47
C LYS A 543 -33.26 -6.27 -12.63
N HIS A 544 -32.67 -5.79 -11.54
CA HIS A 544 -31.86 -6.62 -10.66
C HIS A 544 -32.70 -7.67 -9.94
N ALA A 545 -33.86 -7.28 -9.40
CA ALA A 545 -34.74 -8.17 -8.67
C ALA A 545 -35.16 -9.37 -9.52
N LYS A 546 -35.56 -9.17 -10.78
CA LYS A 546 -35.87 -10.26 -11.72
C LYS A 546 -34.73 -11.28 -11.85
N SER A 547 -33.48 -10.80 -11.82
CA SER A 547 -32.29 -11.63 -11.99
C SER A 547 -31.94 -12.39 -10.71
N VAL A 548 -31.92 -11.73 -9.56
CA VAL A 548 -31.46 -12.31 -8.29
C VAL A 548 -32.53 -13.12 -7.55
N TYR A 549 -33.82 -12.85 -7.80
CA TYR A 549 -34.94 -13.44 -7.07
C TYR A 549 -34.93 -14.99 -7.10
N PRO A 550 -34.75 -15.67 -8.26
CA PRO A 550 -34.70 -17.13 -8.28
C PRO A 550 -33.59 -17.70 -7.39
N LEU A 551 -32.39 -17.13 -7.45
CA LEU A 551 -31.25 -17.58 -6.64
C LEU A 551 -31.48 -17.35 -5.14
N LEU A 552 -32.03 -16.19 -4.76
CA LEU A 552 -32.34 -15.90 -3.36
C LEU A 552 -33.42 -16.83 -2.80
N THR A 553 -34.48 -17.14 -3.56
CA THR A 553 -35.49 -18.11 -3.13
C THR A 553 -34.91 -19.52 -2.97
N HIS A 554 -34.02 -19.93 -3.89
CA HIS A 554 -33.33 -21.21 -3.78
C HIS A 554 -32.40 -21.25 -2.56
N LEU A 555 -31.69 -20.17 -2.26
CA LEU A 555 -30.81 -20.07 -1.10
C LEU A 555 -31.55 -20.27 0.23
N VAL A 556 -32.72 -19.66 0.38
CA VAL A 556 -33.57 -19.81 1.58
C VAL A 556 -33.98 -21.27 1.82
N THR A 557 -34.15 -22.05 0.74
CA THR A 557 -34.62 -23.44 0.84
C THR A 557 -33.49 -24.47 0.97
N THR A 558 -32.29 -24.16 0.46
CA THR A 558 -31.22 -25.17 0.29
C THR A 558 -30.02 -24.98 1.19
N ARG A 559 -29.82 -23.78 1.76
CA ARG A 559 -28.62 -23.46 2.54
C ARG A 559 -28.98 -22.88 3.89
N GLN A 560 -28.18 -23.22 4.90
CA GLN A 560 -28.27 -22.58 6.21
C GLN A 560 -27.67 -21.18 6.12
N LEU A 561 -28.54 -20.19 5.97
CA LEU A 561 -28.22 -18.77 6.02
C LEU A 561 -28.25 -18.30 7.48
N SER A 562 -27.46 -17.28 7.82
CA SER A 562 -27.59 -16.66 9.13
C SER A 562 -28.93 -15.94 9.27
N SER A 563 -29.44 -15.85 10.50
CA SER A 563 -30.74 -15.24 10.79
C SER A 563 -30.87 -13.82 10.25
N PHE A 564 -29.77 -13.07 10.21
CA PHE A 564 -29.77 -11.70 9.69
C PHE A 564 -29.87 -11.66 8.16
N VAL A 565 -29.16 -12.54 7.45
CA VAL A 565 -29.27 -12.66 5.98
C VAL A 565 -30.67 -13.12 5.58
N LEU A 566 -31.27 -14.05 6.32
CA LEU A 566 -32.66 -14.48 6.11
C LEU A 566 -33.63 -13.31 6.25
N HIS A 567 -33.48 -12.51 7.29
CA HIS A 567 -34.33 -11.33 7.51
C HIS A 567 -34.16 -10.29 6.39
N LEU A 568 -32.94 -10.01 5.95
CA LEU A 568 -32.71 -9.10 4.82
C LEU A 568 -33.29 -9.65 3.51
N THR A 569 -33.28 -10.98 3.33
CA THR A 569 -33.93 -11.63 2.20
C THR A 569 -35.44 -11.45 2.27
N GLU A 570 -36.05 -11.60 3.44
CA GLU A 570 -37.46 -11.29 3.68
C GLU A 570 -37.79 -9.82 3.34
N CYS A 571 -37.00 -8.85 3.81
CA CYS A 571 -37.16 -7.43 3.45
C CYS A 571 -37.11 -7.20 1.92
N PHE A 572 -36.18 -7.88 1.24
CA PHE A 572 -36.08 -7.83 -0.22
C PHE A 572 -37.33 -8.41 -0.90
N MET A 573 -37.87 -9.53 -0.41
CA MET A 573 -39.11 -10.14 -0.92
C MET A 573 -40.32 -9.22 -0.72
N PHE A 574 -40.44 -8.55 0.44
CA PHE A 574 -41.50 -7.56 0.68
C PHE A 574 -41.42 -6.39 -0.29
N LYS A 575 -40.21 -5.85 -0.54
CA LYS A 575 -40.02 -4.79 -1.52
C LYS A 575 -40.38 -5.25 -2.93
N CYS A 576 -40.04 -6.49 -3.31
CA CYS A 576 -40.52 -7.08 -4.56
C CYS A 576 -42.05 -7.12 -4.61
N GLY A 577 -42.71 -7.54 -3.53
CA GLY A 577 -44.17 -7.56 -3.42
C GLY A 577 -44.81 -6.20 -3.74
N ALA A 578 -44.27 -5.13 -3.15
CA ALA A 578 -44.72 -3.77 -3.37
C ALA A 578 -44.44 -3.27 -4.81
N VAL A 579 -43.19 -3.39 -5.28
CA VAL A 579 -42.75 -2.84 -6.57
C VAL A 579 -43.36 -3.57 -7.77
N PHE A 580 -43.51 -4.89 -7.68
CA PHE A 580 -44.15 -5.70 -8.73
C PHE A 580 -45.67 -5.78 -8.57
N ARG A 581 -46.25 -5.12 -7.56
CA ARG A 581 -47.69 -5.12 -7.27
C ARG A 581 -48.27 -6.53 -7.08
N ILE A 582 -47.50 -7.39 -6.41
CA ILE A 582 -47.90 -8.77 -6.09
C ILE A 582 -48.77 -8.80 -4.83
N THR A 583 -48.44 -7.95 -3.85
CA THR A 583 -49.20 -7.81 -2.60
C THR A 583 -50.13 -6.59 -2.69
N CYS A 584 -51.40 -6.75 -2.30
CA CYS A 584 -52.29 -5.60 -2.09
C CYS A 584 -51.76 -4.75 -0.93
N GLN A 585 -51.72 -3.43 -1.11
CA GLN A 585 -51.38 -2.48 -0.05
C GLN A 585 -52.43 -2.48 1.06
#